data_AF-A0A2G5I6C2-F1
#
_entry.id   AF-A0A2G5I6C2-F1
#
_cell.length_a   1.000
_cell.length_b   1.000
_cell.length_c   1.000
_cell.angle_alpha   90.00
_cell.angle_beta   90.00
_cell.angle_gamma   90.00
#
_symmetry.space_group_name_H-M   'P 1'
#
loop_
_entity.id
_entity.type
_entity.pdbx_description
1 polymer ?
#
loop_
_entity_poly.entity_id
_entity_poly.type
_entity_poly.pdbx_seq_one_letter_code
_entity_poly.pdbx_strand_id
1 'polypeptide(L)'
;MQPRRQRDIVTPLPQQLLPPGVPEPGMDAVCDRLESMPEVTVVRRLTPSDKLQSAGVQPSCPEIVVVEAAEAQVPGMRSLHVHIEPDLPLSAAGPAATPAAGMLPLRDPGLVTPLEKPVEVSLRVCGPDGEPLAGAGVFLIGASWPGRRVTLTLATETTHSIQSLYVRPTGGYTDRWIHRPDLSATQDNLVTLTPLAKVYPELEERQQYGWGQQAMRLDQLPPTFRAFGIKIGVIGTGVSTDHPDLKDSVGGFGDRSW
;
A
#
# COMPACT_ATOMS: atom_id res chain seq x y z
N MET A 1 7.77 -2.57 -44.98
CA MET A 1 7.23 -2.99 -43.68
C MET A 1 6.42 -1.82 -43.13
N GLN A 2 5.13 -2.00 -42.86
CA GLN A 2 4.36 -0.96 -42.17
C GLN A 2 4.83 -0.87 -40.72
N PRO A 3 4.98 0.34 -40.15
CA PRO A 3 5.34 0.50 -38.74
C PRO A 3 4.27 -0.17 -37.89
N ARG A 4 4.70 -0.97 -36.91
CA ARG A 4 3.80 -1.67 -35.98
C ARG A 4 3.09 -0.61 -35.15
N ARG A 5 1.76 -0.50 -35.29
CA ARG A 5 0.95 0.33 -34.41
C ARG A 5 0.94 -0.34 -33.03
N GLN A 6 1.39 0.40 -32.02
CA GLN A 6 1.37 -0.03 -30.63
C GLN A 6 0.13 0.53 -29.96
N ARG A 7 -0.39 -0.22 -28.98
CA ARG A 7 -1.43 0.27 -28.08
C ARG A 7 -0.76 0.79 -26.81
N ASP A 8 -1.11 2.01 -26.44
CA ASP A 8 -0.63 2.68 -25.25
C ASP A 8 -1.83 3.18 -24.43
N ILE A 9 -1.68 3.15 -23.11
CA ILE A 9 -2.59 3.73 -22.13
C ILE A 9 -2.07 5.11 -21.77
N VAL A 10 -2.95 6.11 -21.83
CA VAL A 10 -2.64 7.53 -21.65
C VAL A 10 -3.52 8.13 -20.57
N THR A 11 -2.94 8.95 -19.69
CA THR A 11 -3.68 9.73 -18.67
C THR A 11 -3.02 11.09 -18.42
N PRO A 12 -3.78 12.17 -18.16
CA PRO A 12 -3.22 13.46 -17.74
C PRO A 12 -2.24 13.34 -16.57
N LEU A 13 -1.15 14.10 -16.59
CA LEU A 13 -0.30 14.24 -15.42
C LEU A 13 -1.03 15.04 -14.34
N PRO A 14 -0.99 14.59 -13.08
CA PRO A 14 -1.60 15.33 -11.97
C PRO A 14 -0.81 16.61 -11.68
N GLN A 15 -1.47 17.62 -11.11
CA GLN A 15 -0.90 18.95 -10.84
C GLN A 15 0.49 18.95 -10.16
N GLN A 16 0.79 17.96 -9.29
CA GLN A 16 2.09 17.88 -8.61
C GLN A 16 3.26 17.50 -9.53
N LEU A 17 2.99 16.92 -10.70
CA LEU A 17 3.99 16.55 -11.70
C LEU A 17 4.09 17.55 -12.86
N LEU A 18 3.26 18.59 -12.85
CA LEU A 18 3.25 19.64 -13.87
C LEU A 18 4.25 20.75 -13.55
N PRO A 19 4.82 21.43 -14.57
CA PRO A 19 5.59 22.64 -14.35
C PRO A 19 4.76 23.76 -13.68
N PRO A 20 5.38 24.65 -12.89
CA PRO A 20 4.68 25.77 -12.26
C PRO A 20 3.93 26.64 -13.29
N GLY A 21 2.66 26.94 -13.02
CA GLY A 21 1.81 27.76 -13.89
C GLY A 21 1.13 27.01 -15.04
N VAL A 22 1.37 25.71 -15.19
CA VAL A 22 0.64 24.86 -16.15
C VAL A 22 -0.61 24.30 -15.44
N PRO A 23 -1.83 24.59 -15.94
CA PRO A 23 -3.04 24.00 -15.41
C PRO A 23 -3.12 22.51 -15.76
N GLU A 24 -3.72 21.72 -14.87
CA GLU A 24 -4.00 20.31 -15.14
C GLU A 24 -4.85 20.14 -16.41
N PRO A 25 -4.39 19.37 -17.40
CA PRO A 25 -5.15 19.18 -18.62
C PRO A 25 -6.33 18.26 -18.35
N GLY A 26 -7.54 18.72 -18.66
CA GLY A 26 -8.73 17.88 -18.61
C GLY A 26 -8.69 16.77 -19.65
N MET A 27 -9.29 15.61 -19.34
CA MET A 27 -9.26 14.45 -20.24
C MET A 27 -9.85 14.74 -21.63
N ASP A 28 -10.94 15.51 -21.70
CA ASP A 28 -11.55 15.87 -22.99
C ASP A 28 -10.57 16.64 -23.89
N ALA A 29 -9.84 17.60 -23.33
CA ALA A 29 -8.84 18.37 -24.06
C ALA A 29 -7.65 17.50 -24.51
N VAL A 30 -7.28 16.49 -23.71
CA VAL A 30 -6.26 15.50 -24.09
C VAL A 30 -6.74 14.65 -25.26
N CYS A 31 -7.97 14.14 -25.22
CA CYS A 31 -8.57 13.36 -26.31
C CYS A 31 -8.63 14.17 -27.62
N ASP A 32 -9.18 15.39 -27.57
CA ASP A 32 -9.27 16.27 -28.75
C ASP A 32 -7.90 16.50 -29.39
N ARG A 33 -6.88 16.68 -28.55
CA ARG A 33 -5.53 16.92 -29.01
C ARG A 33 -4.87 15.67 -29.58
N LEU A 34 -5.07 14.50 -28.97
CA LEU A 34 -4.60 13.21 -29.49
C LEU A 34 -5.23 12.88 -30.83
N GLU A 35 -6.54 13.10 -31.00
CA GLU A 35 -7.25 12.87 -32.26
C GLU A 35 -6.81 13.81 -33.39
N SER A 36 -6.29 15.00 -33.04
CA SER A 36 -5.70 15.92 -34.01
C SER A 36 -4.29 15.52 -34.49
N MET A 37 -3.64 14.56 -33.84
CA MET A 37 -2.29 14.11 -34.18
C MET A 37 -2.31 13.09 -35.33
N PRO A 38 -1.36 13.17 -36.28
CA PRO A 38 -1.27 12.19 -37.36
C PRO A 38 -0.93 10.81 -36.81
N GLU A 39 -1.58 9.78 -37.35
CA GLU A 39 -1.32 8.37 -36.99
C GLU A 39 -1.57 8.02 -35.52
N VAL A 40 -2.36 8.84 -34.82
CA VAL A 40 -2.86 8.59 -33.47
C VAL A 40 -4.36 8.35 -33.56
N THR A 41 -4.86 7.31 -32.88
CA THR A 41 -6.28 6.98 -32.85
C THR A 41 -6.69 6.62 -31.44
N VAL A 42 -7.64 7.37 -30.88
CA VAL A 42 -8.25 7.02 -29.60
C VAL A 42 -9.16 5.81 -29.82
N VAL A 43 -8.82 4.67 -29.22
CA VAL A 43 -9.55 3.41 -29.38
C VAL A 43 -10.62 3.26 -28.33
N ARG A 44 -10.30 3.63 -27.08
CA ARG A 44 -11.20 3.42 -25.94
C ARG A 44 -10.92 4.44 -24.86
N ARG A 45 -11.98 4.91 -24.22
CA ARG A 45 -11.91 5.69 -22.99
C ARG A 45 -12.42 4.82 -21.84
N LEU A 46 -11.68 4.80 -20.74
CA LEU A 46 -11.97 4.02 -19.55
C LEU A 46 -12.11 4.98 -18.38
N THR A 47 -13.33 5.09 -17.89
CA THR A 47 -13.65 5.83 -16.66
C THR A 47 -13.65 4.88 -15.47
N PRO A 48 -13.34 5.38 -14.27
CA PRO A 48 -13.56 4.61 -13.06
C PRO A 48 -15.03 4.21 -12.92
N SER A 49 -15.30 3.03 -12.36
CA SER A 49 -16.68 2.52 -12.26
C SER A 49 -17.55 3.38 -11.33
N ASP A 50 -18.62 3.96 -11.86
CA ASP A 50 -19.63 4.70 -11.09
C ASP A 50 -20.21 3.86 -9.94
N LYS A 51 -20.32 2.54 -10.15
CA LYS A 51 -20.84 1.61 -9.14
C LYS A 51 -19.88 1.47 -7.96
N LEU A 52 -18.56 1.47 -8.20
CA LEU A 52 -17.55 1.43 -7.13
C LEU A 52 -17.49 2.76 -6.38
N GLN A 53 -17.58 3.88 -7.09
CA GLN A 53 -17.64 5.22 -6.49
C GLN A 53 -18.88 5.37 -5.59
N SER A 54 -20.04 4.90 -6.06
CA SER A 54 -21.30 4.91 -5.30
C SER A 54 -21.23 4.05 -4.03
N ALA A 55 -20.40 3.00 -4.04
CA ALA A 55 -20.15 2.16 -2.88
C ALA A 55 -19.06 2.72 -1.93
N GLY A 56 -18.62 3.97 -2.12
CA GLY A 56 -17.60 4.61 -1.30
C GLY A 56 -16.18 4.11 -1.52
N VAL A 57 -15.96 3.26 -2.54
CA VAL A 57 -14.63 2.83 -2.95
C VAL A 57 -14.08 3.90 -3.87
N GLN A 58 -13.12 4.68 -3.38
CA GLN A 58 -12.38 5.62 -4.20
C GLN A 58 -11.47 4.82 -5.15
N PRO A 59 -11.75 4.80 -6.46
CA PRO A 59 -10.90 4.07 -7.40
C PRO A 59 -9.52 4.74 -7.41
N SER A 60 -8.46 3.95 -7.23
CA SER A 60 -7.07 4.44 -7.32
C SER A 60 -6.62 4.69 -8.75
N CYS A 61 -7.41 4.23 -9.73
CA CYS A 61 -7.10 4.38 -11.15
C CYS A 61 -7.71 5.70 -11.65
N PRO A 62 -6.92 6.62 -12.23
CA PRO A 62 -7.45 7.79 -12.90
C PRO A 62 -8.25 7.36 -14.14
N GLU A 63 -8.93 8.32 -14.75
CA GLU A 63 -9.44 8.12 -16.10
C GLU A 63 -8.27 7.86 -17.05
N ILE A 64 -8.41 6.86 -17.92
CA ILE A 64 -7.38 6.47 -18.89
C ILE A 64 -7.97 6.34 -20.29
N VAL A 65 -7.12 6.55 -21.30
CA VAL A 65 -7.48 6.40 -22.71
C VAL A 65 -6.52 5.41 -23.36
N VAL A 66 -7.06 4.45 -24.10
CA VAL A 66 -6.29 3.53 -24.93
C VAL A 66 -6.16 4.12 -26.31
N VAL A 67 -4.93 4.28 -26.76
CA VAL A 67 -4.55 4.91 -28.01
C VAL A 67 -3.77 3.93 -28.86
N GLU A 68 -4.11 3.84 -30.14
CA GLU A 68 -3.25 3.23 -31.15
C GLU A 68 -2.43 4.32 -31.82
N ALA A 69 -1.10 4.23 -31.68
CA ALA A 69 -0.18 5.18 -32.27
C ALA A 69 1.00 4.48 -32.95
N ALA A 70 1.59 5.12 -33.95
CA ALA A 70 2.92 4.77 -34.39
C ALA A 70 3.95 5.13 -33.31
N GLU A 71 4.96 4.30 -33.08
CA GLU A 71 6.00 4.53 -32.06
C GLU A 71 6.65 5.93 -32.17
N ALA A 72 6.79 6.43 -33.39
CA ALA A 72 7.31 7.77 -33.67
C ALA A 72 6.46 8.93 -33.12
N GLN A 73 5.17 8.71 -32.83
CA GLN A 73 4.24 9.72 -32.30
C GLN A 73 4.30 9.84 -30.77
N VAL A 74 4.80 8.82 -30.07
CA VAL A 74 4.84 8.78 -28.59
C VAL A 74 5.57 9.98 -27.98
N PRO A 75 6.74 10.43 -28.49
CA PRO A 75 7.37 11.66 -28.00
C PRO A 75 6.50 12.92 -28.18
N GLY A 76 5.75 13.02 -29.27
CA GLY A 76 4.82 14.12 -29.52
C GLY A 76 3.65 14.09 -28.53
N MET A 77 3.12 12.92 -28.22
CA MET A 77 2.04 12.73 -27.25
C MET A 77 2.48 13.21 -25.85
N ARG A 78 3.74 12.97 -25.45
CA ARG A 78 4.27 13.44 -24.15
C ARG A 78 4.25 14.96 -23.97
N SER A 79 4.24 15.73 -25.05
CA SER A 79 4.11 17.20 -24.98
C SER A 79 2.74 17.67 -24.46
N LEU A 80 1.76 16.76 -24.41
CA LEU A 80 0.43 17.02 -23.87
C LEU A 80 0.38 16.91 -22.34
N HIS A 81 1.53 16.78 -21.69
CA HIS A 81 1.65 16.57 -20.25
C HIS A 81 0.82 15.37 -19.77
N VAL A 82 1.03 14.23 -20.45
CA VAL A 82 0.37 12.96 -20.16
C VAL A 82 1.38 11.91 -19.72
N HIS A 83 0.96 11.02 -18.85
CA HIS A 83 1.63 9.75 -18.59
C HIS A 83 1.24 8.74 -19.68
N ILE A 84 2.21 7.98 -20.18
CA ILE A 84 2.01 7.00 -21.27
C ILE A 84 2.69 5.70 -20.87
N GLU A 85 1.92 4.61 -20.89
CA GLU A 85 2.42 3.25 -20.69
C GLU A 85 1.94 2.33 -21.82
N PRO A 86 2.68 1.28 -22.18
CA PRO A 86 2.19 0.30 -23.15
C PRO A 86 0.98 -0.46 -22.60
N ASP A 87 -0.04 -0.69 -23.44
CA ASP A 87 -1.21 -1.51 -23.13
C ASP A 87 -0.82 -3.00 -23.13
N LEU A 88 -0.28 -3.44 -21.99
CA LEU A 88 0.14 -4.81 -21.76
C LEU A 88 -0.81 -5.50 -20.77
N PRO A 89 -1.06 -6.81 -20.94
CA PRO A 89 -1.85 -7.56 -19.97
C PRO A 89 -1.21 -7.46 -18.57
N LEU A 90 -2.04 -7.16 -17.57
CA LEU A 90 -1.65 -7.15 -16.16
C LEU A 90 -1.16 -8.56 -15.78
N SER A 91 0.15 -8.70 -15.62
CA SER A 91 0.76 -9.91 -15.06
C SER A 91 1.14 -9.63 -13.61
N ALA A 92 0.45 -10.28 -12.68
CA ALA A 92 0.89 -10.32 -11.29
C ALA A 92 2.20 -11.15 -11.24
N ALA A 93 3.33 -10.46 -11.33
CA ALA A 93 4.69 -10.99 -11.25
C ALA A 93 5.10 -12.01 -12.33
N GLY A 94 5.69 -11.50 -13.42
CA GLY A 94 6.56 -12.29 -14.30
C GLY A 94 5.90 -13.46 -15.04
N PRO A 95 6.66 -14.21 -15.86
CA PRO A 95 6.11 -15.28 -16.67
C PRO A 95 5.60 -16.40 -15.76
N ALA A 96 4.28 -16.60 -15.74
CA ALA A 96 3.57 -17.77 -15.21
C ALA A 96 4.29 -18.45 -14.03
N ALA A 97 4.46 -17.73 -12.91
CA ALA A 97 4.83 -18.40 -11.68
C ALA A 97 3.72 -19.40 -11.37
N THR A 98 4.03 -20.69 -11.45
CA THR A 98 3.23 -21.77 -10.88
C THR A 98 2.67 -21.30 -9.55
N PRO A 99 1.35 -21.38 -9.31
CA PRO A 99 0.77 -20.87 -8.08
C PRO A 99 1.48 -21.56 -6.91
N ALA A 100 2.21 -20.76 -6.12
CA ALA A 100 2.76 -21.22 -4.87
C ALA A 100 1.58 -21.71 -4.02
N ALA A 101 1.68 -22.92 -3.46
CA ALA A 101 0.62 -23.49 -2.65
C ALA A 101 0.23 -22.50 -1.53
N GLY A 102 -1.01 -21.99 -1.58
CA GLY A 102 -1.52 -20.98 -0.64
C GLY A 102 -1.79 -19.59 -1.23
N MET A 103 -1.27 -19.26 -2.42
CA MET A 103 -1.68 -18.05 -3.15
C MET A 103 -2.90 -18.37 -4.04
N LEU A 104 -4.06 -17.83 -3.67
CA LEU A 104 -5.23 -17.84 -4.54
C LEU A 104 -5.01 -16.83 -5.68
N PRO A 105 -5.45 -17.14 -6.92
CA PRO A 105 -5.30 -16.22 -8.03
C PRO A 105 -6.02 -14.90 -7.70
N LEU A 106 -5.30 -13.77 -7.81
CA LEU A 106 -5.96 -12.47 -7.84
C LEU A 106 -6.97 -12.50 -8.99
N ARG A 107 -8.24 -12.20 -8.71
CA ARG A 107 -9.21 -11.99 -9.78
C ARG A 107 -8.82 -10.72 -10.53
N ASP A 108 -9.05 -10.73 -11.85
CA ASP A 108 -8.95 -9.53 -12.66
C ASP A 108 -9.80 -8.42 -12.01
N PRO A 109 -9.19 -7.30 -11.57
CA PRO A 109 -9.92 -6.22 -10.91
C PRO A 109 -11.00 -5.61 -11.83
N GLY A 110 -10.86 -5.73 -13.15
CA GLY A 110 -11.87 -5.30 -14.13
C GLY A 110 -13.12 -6.19 -14.18
N LEU A 111 -13.08 -7.39 -13.58
CA LEU A 111 -14.22 -8.31 -13.45
C LEU A 111 -14.89 -8.22 -12.07
N VAL A 112 -14.45 -7.30 -11.21
CA VAL A 112 -15.01 -7.12 -9.87
C VAL A 112 -16.31 -6.32 -9.98
N THR A 113 -17.43 -7.03 -9.86
CA THR A 113 -18.75 -6.40 -9.77
C THR A 113 -19.03 -6.02 -8.31
N PRO A 114 -19.30 -4.75 -8.00
CA PRO A 114 -19.76 -4.37 -6.67
C PRO A 114 -21.06 -5.09 -6.29
N LEU A 115 -21.20 -5.35 -4.99
CA LEU A 115 -22.43 -5.89 -4.42
C LEU A 115 -23.58 -4.90 -4.58
N GLU A 116 -24.78 -5.41 -4.78
CA GLU A 116 -26.01 -4.59 -4.81
C GLU A 116 -26.23 -3.84 -3.48
N LYS A 117 -25.81 -4.45 -2.37
CA LYS A 117 -25.81 -3.84 -1.04
C LYS A 117 -24.46 -4.11 -0.37
N PRO A 118 -23.73 -3.07 0.05
CA PRO A 118 -22.53 -3.24 0.84
C PRO A 118 -22.81 -4.01 2.13
N VAL A 119 -21.89 -4.88 2.54
CA VAL A 119 -21.99 -5.60 3.82
C VAL A 119 -21.16 -4.89 4.85
N GLU A 120 -21.76 -4.52 5.98
CA GLU A 120 -21.02 -3.98 7.13
C GLU A 120 -20.61 -5.10 8.07
N VAL A 121 -19.35 -5.08 8.48
CA VAL A 121 -18.80 -6.02 9.47
C VAL A 121 -18.20 -5.23 10.61
N SER A 122 -18.66 -5.51 11.83
CA SER A 122 -18.12 -4.94 13.07
C SER A 122 -17.03 -5.85 13.63
N LEU A 123 -15.86 -5.27 13.92
CA LEU A 123 -14.77 -5.98 14.57
C LEU A 123 -14.43 -5.36 15.91
N ARG A 124 -14.26 -6.21 16.93
CA ARG A 124 -13.74 -5.82 18.23
C ARG A 124 -12.37 -6.44 18.43
N VAL A 125 -11.35 -5.59 18.52
CA VAL A 125 -9.98 -6.02 18.82
C VAL A 125 -9.75 -5.90 20.31
N CYS A 126 -9.38 -7.01 20.96
CA CYS A 126 -9.15 -7.08 22.40
C CYS A 126 -7.80 -7.73 22.70
N GLY A 127 -7.27 -7.50 23.89
CA GLY A 127 -6.25 -8.38 24.46
C GLY A 127 -6.87 -9.60 25.16
N PRO A 128 -6.03 -10.45 25.77
CA PRO A 128 -6.44 -11.74 26.34
C PRO A 128 -7.53 -11.65 27.41
N ASP A 129 -7.55 -10.56 28.17
CA ASP A 129 -8.47 -10.37 29.29
C ASP A 129 -9.76 -9.64 28.87
N GLY A 130 -9.95 -9.47 27.55
CA GLY A 130 -11.12 -8.83 26.96
C GLY A 130 -11.04 -7.32 26.89
N GLU A 131 -9.92 -6.71 27.30
CA GLU A 131 -9.68 -5.28 27.24
C GLU A 131 -9.63 -4.80 25.77
N PRO A 132 -10.41 -3.77 25.39
CA PRO A 132 -10.43 -3.28 24.01
C PRO A 132 -9.13 -2.53 23.66
N LEU A 133 -8.57 -2.84 22.48
CA LEU A 133 -7.35 -2.21 21.98
C LEU A 133 -7.67 -1.09 20.99
N ALA A 134 -7.54 0.15 21.46
CA ALA A 134 -7.81 1.33 20.65
C ALA A 134 -6.74 1.56 19.57
N GLY A 135 -7.17 1.98 18.39
CA GLY A 135 -6.28 2.40 17.29
C GLY A 135 -5.65 1.27 16.48
N ALA A 136 -5.99 0.00 16.74
CA ALA A 136 -5.52 -1.12 15.94
C ALA A 136 -5.97 -0.96 14.47
N GLY A 137 -5.01 -1.09 13.54
CA GLY A 137 -5.28 -1.11 12.11
C GLY A 137 -5.83 -2.47 11.71
N VAL A 138 -7.06 -2.50 11.21
CA VAL A 138 -7.71 -3.73 10.73
C VAL A 138 -7.81 -3.68 9.21
N PHE A 139 -7.35 -4.77 8.57
CA PHE A 139 -7.30 -4.92 7.13
C PHE A 139 -7.99 -6.22 6.73
N LEU A 140 -9.00 -6.14 5.87
CA LEU A 140 -9.58 -7.31 5.21
C LEU A 140 -8.99 -7.42 3.81
N ILE A 141 -8.50 -8.62 3.47
CA ILE A 141 -7.91 -8.95 2.20
C ILE A 141 -8.87 -9.91 1.50
N GLY A 142 -9.65 -9.35 0.57
CA GLY A 142 -10.51 -10.10 -0.35
C GLY A 142 -9.80 -10.42 -1.66
N ALA A 143 -10.57 -10.85 -2.66
CA ALA A 143 -10.06 -11.04 -4.01
C ALA A 143 -9.77 -9.70 -4.74
N SER A 144 -10.29 -8.58 -4.23
CA SER A 144 -10.36 -7.28 -4.93
C SER A 144 -9.79 -6.06 -4.17
N TRP A 145 -8.62 -6.21 -3.51
CA TRP A 145 -7.86 -5.14 -2.79
C TRP A 145 -8.23 -4.98 -1.29
N PRO A 146 -7.28 -4.57 -0.42
CA PRO A 146 -7.55 -4.42 1.02
C PRO A 146 -8.31 -3.14 1.43
N GLY A 147 -9.29 -3.28 2.34
CA GLY A 147 -10.00 -2.17 3.01
C GLY A 147 -9.49 -1.89 4.44
N ARG A 148 -9.75 -0.69 5.00
CA ARG A 148 -9.32 -0.25 6.35
C ARG A 148 -10.46 0.40 7.15
N ARG A 149 -10.71 -0.04 8.40
CA ARG A 149 -11.43 0.61 9.55
C ARG A 149 -12.05 -0.42 10.52
N VAL A 150 -12.51 0.04 11.69
CA VAL A 150 -13.11 -0.77 12.79
C VAL A 150 -14.56 -1.22 12.49
N THR A 151 -15.25 -0.49 11.60
CA THR A 151 -16.42 -0.97 10.86
C THR A 151 -16.01 -1.02 9.39
N LEU A 152 -16.11 -2.19 8.78
CA LEU A 152 -15.68 -2.42 7.40
C LEU A 152 -16.88 -2.54 6.50
N THR A 153 -16.97 -1.66 5.52
CA THR A 153 -17.95 -1.74 4.43
C THR A 153 -17.34 -2.56 3.30
N LEU A 154 -17.86 -3.76 3.09
CA LEU A 154 -17.49 -4.62 1.98
C LEU A 154 -18.34 -4.26 0.76
N ALA A 155 -17.79 -3.46 -0.14
CA ALA A 155 -18.47 -3.00 -1.34
C ALA A 155 -18.48 -4.04 -2.48
N THR A 156 -17.47 -4.90 -2.55
CA THR A 156 -17.25 -5.87 -3.63
C THR A 156 -17.10 -7.30 -3.12
N GLU A 157 -17.16 -7.49 -1.81
CA GLU A 157 -16.83 -8.76 -1.14
C GLU A 157 -17.95 -9.16 -0.18
N THR A 158 -18.13 -10.46 0.02
CA THR A 158 -19.00 -11.03 1.05
C THR A 158 -18.16 -11.51 2.22
N THR A 159 -18.74 -11.75 3.38
CA THR A 159 -18.01 -12.34 4.53
C THR A 159 -17.32 -13.67 4.18
N HIS A 160 -17.87 -14.43 3.22
CA HIS A 160 -17.34 -15.71 2.77
C HIS A 160 -16.25 -15.59 1.71
N SER A 161 -16.14 -14.45 1.00
CA SER A 161 -15.12 -14.24 -0.03
C SER A 161 -13.83 -13.62 0.50
N ILE A 162 -13.83 -13.16 1.76
CA ILE A 162 -12.64 -12.70 2.46
C ILE A 162 -11.63 -13.83 2.60
N GLN A 163 -10.41 -13.58 2.12
CA GLN A 163 -9.33 -14.57 2.13
C GLN A 163 -8.46 -14.43 3.36
N SER A 164 -8.27 -13.23 3.88
CA SER A 164 -7.48 -12.99 5.09
C SER A 164 -7.93 -11.75 5.84
N LEU A 165 -7.75 -11.80 7.16
CA LEU A 165 -7.89 -10.67 8.08
C LEU A 165 -6.54 -10.44 8.73
N TYR A 166 -6.03 -9.22 8.59
CA TYR A 166 -4.79 -8.79 9.21
C TYR A 166 -5.08 -7.66 10.21
N VAL A 167 -4.59 -7.82 11.43
CA VAL A 167 -4.72 -6.84 12.51
C VAL A 167 -3.34 -6.42 12.95
N ARG A 168 -3.09 -5.11 12.87
CA ARG A 168 -1.84 -4.46 13.27
C ARG A 168 -2.10 -3.57 14.49
N PRO A 169 -1.67 -3.96 15.70
CA PRO A 169 -1.79 -3.12 16.88
C PRO A 169 -0.94 -1.85 16.79
N THR A 170 -1.22 -0.88 17.66
CA THR A 170 -0.41 0.35 17.81
C THR A 170 0.89 0.11 18.59
N GLY A 171 0.89 -0.88 19.47
CA GLY A 171 2.04 -1.30 20.27
C GLY A 171 1.64 -2.40 21.27
N GLY A 172 2.61 -3.00 21.97
CA GLY A 172 2.38 -3.94 23.08
C GLY A 172 1.86 -5.34 22.72
N TYR A 173 1.42 -5.56 21.47
CA TYR A 173 0.88 -6.82 20.99
C TYR A 173 1.54 -7.23 19.67
N THR A 174 1.52 -8.51 19.35
CA THR A 174 1.93 -8.99 18.03
C THR A 174 0.87 -8.71 16.98
N ASP A 175 1.30 -8.49 15.75
CA ASP A 175 0.43 -8.59 14.58
C ASP A 175 -0.30 -9.93 14.55
N ARG A 176 -1.54 -9.93 14.03
CA ARG A 176 -2.34 -11.14 13.87
C ARG A 176 -2.82 -11.28 12.44
N TRP A 177 -2.50 -12.42 11.84
CA TRP A 177 -2.99 -12.83 10.53
C TRP A 177 -3.94 -14.01 10.69
N ILE A 178 -5.16 -13.91 10.13
CA ILE A 178 -6.17 -14.96 10.15
C ILE A 178 -6.53 -15.28 8.70
N HIS A 179 -6.21 -16.49 8.26
CA HIS A 179 -6.60 -16.98 6.94
C HIS A 179 -8.07 -17.44 6.96
N ARG A 180 -8.84 -17.04 5.95
CA ARG A 180 -10.28 -17.35 5.78
C ARG A 180 -11.06 -17.20 7.09
N PRO A 181 -11.12 -15.98 7.65
CA PRO A 181 -11.86 -15.75 8.89
C PRO A 181 -13.35 -16.07 8.69
N ASP A 182 -13.96 -16.71 9.66
CA ASP A 182 -15.41 -16.89 9.71
C ASP A 182 -16.05 -15.60 10.25
N LEU A 183 -16.46 -14.71 9.35
CA LEU A 183 -16.98 -13.39 9.70
C LEU A 183 -18.52 -13.36 9.70
N SER A 184 -19.09 -12.81 10.76
CA SER A 184 -20.51 -12.51 10.86
C SER A 184 -20.80 -11.06 10.46
N ALA A 185 -21.84 -10.86 9.65
CA ALA A 185 -22.37 -9.53 9.32
C ALA A 185 -23.42 -9.04 10.35
N THR A 186 -23.86 -9.90 11.26
CA THR A 186 -24.94 -9.60 12.22
C THR A 186 -24.46 -9.50 13.67
N GLN A 187 -23.20 -9.90 13.94
CA GLN A 187 -22.62 -9.94 15.27
C GLN A 187 -21.22 -9.31 15.27
N ASP A 188 -20.78 -8.86 16.44
CA ASP A 188 -19.42 -8.39 16.65
C ASP A 188 -18.42 -9.55 16.47
N ASN A 189 -17.45 -9.35 15.58
CA ASN A 189 -16.37 -10.31 15.35
C ASN A 189 -15.22 -10.00 16.31
N LEU A 190 -14.98 -10.88 17.27
CA LEU A 190 -13.94 -10.70 18.28
C LEU A 190 -12.57 -11.19 17.77
N VAL A 191 -11.55 -10.33 17.87
CA VAL A 191 -10.16 -10.67 17.57
C VAL A 191 -9.28 -10.39 18.78
N THR A 192 -8.78 -11.46 19.40
CA THR A 192 -7.88 -11.37 20.55
C THR A 192 -6.41 -11.30 20.09
N LEU A 193 -5.64 -10.29 20.48
CA LEU A 193 -4.22 -10.22 20.15
C LEU A 193 -3.36 -10.91 21.21
N THR A 194 -2.17 -11.34 20.79
CA THR A 194 -1.19 -11.92 21.72
C THR A 194 -0.29 -10.81 22.24
N PRO A 195 -0.16 -10.62 23.57
CA PRO A 195 0.77 -9.65 24.13
C PRO A 195 2.19 -9.93 23.66
N LEU A 196 2.93 -8.89 23.30
CA LEU A 196 4.29 -9.03 22.79
C LEU A 196 5.22 -9.64 23.86
N ALA A 197 5.04 -9.24 25.13
CA ALA A 197 5.73 -9.81 26.28
C ALA A 197 5.47 -11.32 26.47
N LYS A 198 4.35 -11.86 25.97
CA LYS A 198 4.11 -13.31 26.03
C LYS A 198 4.98 -14.07 25.04
N VAL A 199 5.29 -13.47 23.89
CA VAL A 199 6.13 -14.08 22.84
C VAL A 199 7.61 -13.82 23.13
N TYR A 200 7.92 -12.65 23.69
CA TYR A 200 9.26 -12.24 24.07
C TYR A 200 9.27 -11.79 25.55
N PRO A 201 9.33 -12.73 26.51
CA PRO A 201 9.25 -12.43 27.94
C PRO A 201 10.31 -11.46 28.45
N GLU A 202 11.50 -11.50 27.84
CA GLU A 202 12.64 -10.69 28.25
C GLU A 202 12.71 -9.34 27.53
N LEU A 203 11.71 -8.99 26.70
CA LEU A 203 11.76 -7.79 25.85
C LEU A 203 11.84 -6.49 26.66
N GLU A 204 11.16 -6.45 27.80
CA GLU A 204 11.17 -5.28 28.70
C GLU A 204 12.44 -5.21 29.54
N GLU A 205 13.08 -6.35 29.80
CA GLU A 205 14.28 -6.45 30.64
C GLU A 205 15.56 -6.24 29.83
N ARG A 206 15.55 -6.62 28.55
CA ARG A 206 16.72 -6.57 27.66
C ARG A 206 16.31 -6.26 26.23
N GLN A 207 16.88 -5.20 25.66
CA GLN A 207 16.94 -5.05 24.21
C GLN A 207 17.68 -6.25 23.61
N GLN A 208 16.96 -7.10 22.90
CA GLN A 208 17.53 -8.24 22.20
C GLN A 208 18.21 -7.77 20.91
N TYR A 209 19.33 -8.41 20.57
CA TYR A 209 20.00 -8.16 19.31
C TYR A 209 19.10 -8.61 18.15
N GLY A 210 18.74 -7.68 17.27
CA GLY A 210 18.04 -8.01 16.03
C GLY A 210 18.95 -8.78 15.06
N TRP A 211 18.35 -9.41 14.05
CA TRP A 211 19.08 -10.22 13.06
C TRP A 211 20.28 -9.50 12.44
N GLY A 212 20.16 -8.21 12.11
CA GLY A 212 21.27 -7.44 11.55
C GLY A 212 22.45 -7.28 12.54
N GLN A 213 22.16 -7.12 13.83
CA GLN A 213 23.18 -7.01 14.86
C GLN A 213 23.85 -8.37 15.12
N GLN A 214 23.09 -9.47 15.09
CA GLN A 214 23.62 -10.83 15.19
C GLN A 214 24.49 -11.20 13.97
N ALA A 215 24.07 -10.80 12.76
CA ALA A 215 24.87 -10.99 11.56
C ALA A 215 26.22 -10.24 11.64
N MET A 216 26.25 -9.09 12.31
CA MET A 216 27.48 -8.34 12.63
C MET A 216 28.21 -8.86 13.88
N ARG A 217 27.72 -9.93 14.52
CA ARG A 217 28.26 -10.54 15.74
C ARG A 217 28.35 -9.59 16.93
N LEU A 218 27.49 -8.56 16.98
CA LEU A 218 27.44 -7.62 18.11
C LEU A 218 26.96 -8.31 19.39
N ASP A 219 26.18 -9.38 19.25
CA ASP A 219 25.75 -10.28 20.33
C ASP A 219 26.90 -11.02 21.01
N GLN A 220 28.07 -11.10 20.36
CA GLN A 220 29.26 -11.79 20.87
C GLN A 220 30.30 -10.84 21.46
N LEU A 221 30.04 -9.53 21.43
CA LEU A 221 30.92 -8.57 22.08
C LEU A 221 30.85 -8.74 23.61
N PRO A 222 31.98 -8.55 24.32
CA PRO A 222 31.95 -8.57 25.78
C PRO A 222 30.88 -7.61 26.32
N PRO A 223 30.11 -8.00 27.35
CA PRO A 223 29.07 -7.14 27.92
C PRO A 223 29.61 -5.82 28.50
N THR A 224 30.92 -5.66 28.61
CA THR A 224 31.61 -4.43 29.03
C THR A 224 32.01 -3.52 27.88
N PHE A 225 31.93 -3.98 26.63
CA PHE A 225 32.24 -3.16 25.47
C PHE A 225 31.11 -2.15 25.23
N ARG A 226 31.41 -0.86 25.42
CA ARG A 226 30.42 0.24 25.34
C ARG A 226 30.79 1.31 24.31
N ALA A 227 31.87 1.12 23.54
CA ALA A 227 32.37 2.08 22.57
C ALA A 227 32.45 3.53 23.13
N PHE A 228 32.81 3.65 24.42
CA PHE A 228 32.80 4.93 25.14
C PHE A 228 33.72 5.94 24.44
N GLY A 229 33.22 7.17 24.26
CA GLY A 229 33.96 8.25 23.61
C GLY A 229 33.85 8.30 22.07
N ILE A 230 33.16 7.35 21.44
CA ILE A 230 32.89 7.39 20.00
C ILE A 230 31.65 8.24 19.72
N LYS A 231 31.75 9.15 18.75
CA LYS A 231 30.62 9.95 18.24
C LYS A 231 30.29 9.51 16.81
N ILE A 232 29.02 9.22 16.55
CA ILE A 232 28.52 8.80 15.24
C ILE A 232 27.65 9.93 14.67
N GLY A 233 28.07 10.49 13.53
CA GLY A 233 27.25 11.45 12.80
C GLY A 233 26.17 10.74 11.99
N VAL A 234 24.90 10.99 12.30
CA VAL A 234 23.75 10.42 11.58
C VAL A 234 23.19 11.48 10.64
N ILE A 235 23.34 11.28 9.33
CA ILE A 235 22.75 12.15 8.30
C ILE A 235 21.53 11.43 7.74
N GLY A 236 20.35 12.01 7.98
CA GLY A 236 19.07 11.44 7.57
C GLY A 236 17.93 12.43 7.80
N THR A 237 16.70 11.93 7.88
CA THR A 237 15.49 12.76 8.09
C THR A 237 15.34 13.34 9.51
N GLY A 238 16.35 13.17 10.36
CA GLY A 238 16.35 13.57 11.77
C GLY A 238 16.30 12.38 12.73
N VAL A 239 16.45 12.67 14.03
CA VAL A 239 16.40 11.71 15.13
C VAL A 239 15.42 12.23 16.17
N SER A 240 14.57 11.36 16.71
CA SER A 240 13.70 11.72 17.84
C SER A 240 14.52 11.82 19.12
N THR A 241 14.79 13.05 19.56
CA THR A 241 15.56 13.33 20.79
C THR A 241 14.82 12.92 22.05
N ASP A 242 13.50 12.77 21.98
CA ASP A 242 12.67 12.43 23.15
C ASP A 242 12.36 10.93 23.23
N HIS A 243 12.88 10.12 22.32
CA HIS A 243 12.70 8.67 22.37
C HIS A 243 13.37 8.09 23.63
N PRO A 244 12.69 7.25 24.43
CA PRO A 244 13.22 6.72 25.69
C PRO A 244 14.62 6.10 25.58
N ASP A 245 14.89 5.37 24.49
CA ASP A 245 16.18 4.71 24.25
C ASP A 245 17.27 5.64 23.68
N LEU A 246 16.94 6.88 23.30
CA LEU A 246 17.86 7.81 22.64
C LEU A 246 18.10 9.11 23.41
N LYS A 247 17.19 9.49 24.32
CA LYS A 247 17.19 10.80 25.01
C LYS A 247 18.51 11.15 25.70
N ASP A 248 19.21 10.16 26.24
CA ASP A 248 20.48 10.35 26.96
C ASP A 248 21.71 10.13 26.06
N SER A 249 21.50 9.76 24.78
CA SER A 249 22.55 9.40 23.82
C SER A 249 22.68 10.37 22.63
N VAL A 250 21.68 11.22 22.40
CA VAL A 250 21.66 12.18 21.29
C VAL A 250 22.11 13.56 21.78
N GLY A 251 23.18 14.07 21.19
CA GLY A 251 23.65 15.44 21.40
C GLY A 251 23.61 16.24 20.11
N GLY A 252 23.23 17.51 20.19
CA GLY A 252 23.30 18.43 19.05
C GLY A 252 24.76 18.70 18.66
N PHE A 253 25.02 18.82 17.36
CA PHE A 253 26.33 19.26 16.88
C PHE A 253 26.49 20.75 17.22
N GLY A 254 27.08 21.05 18.38
CA GLY A 254 27.38 22.42 18.83
C GLY A 254 26.93 22.79 20.24
N ASP A 255 26.23 21.92 20.97
CA ASP A 255 25.75 22.26 22.31
C ASP A 255 26.68 21.70 23.42
N ARG A 256 27.51 22.63 23.92
CA ARG A 256 28.39 22.64 25.11
C ARG A 256 29.84 22.16 25.00
N SER A 257 30.66 23.08 25.51
CA SER A 257 32.09 23.03 25.83
C SER A 257 32.45 21.96 26.86
N TRP A 258 33.58 21.29 26.55
CA TRP A 258 34.53 20.52 27.37
C TRP A 258 34.13 20.09 28.78
#